data_AF-A0A4Q4YVT5-F1
#
_entry.id   AF-A0A4Q4YVT5-F1
#
_cell.length_a   1.000
_cell.length_b   1.000
_cell.length_c   1.000
_cell.angle_alpha   90.00
_cell.angle_beta   90.00
_cell.angle_gamma   90.00
#
_symmetry.space_group_name_H-M   'P 1'
#
loop_
_entity.id
_entity.type
_entity.pdbx_description
1 polymer ?
#
loop_
_entity_poly.entity_id
_entity_poly.type
_entity_poly.pdbx_seq_one_letter_code
_entity_poly.pdbx_strand_id
1 'polypeptide(L)'
;MAAVSAASMVPSTVDNTVARNFTSVGNETRTPEETLHVDEWAPGYAGFTTVWQDAFVGSERQSPDTNNWNIITGNLGVNNEWQTYRGGWENLQLSGGSTLQIVPVIANGQWTSGRVESRYTFTPQDGRVTRAEAKLRFGDAPSGNKQGIWPAFWIMGDSIRQGVRWPKNGEIDVMERVNGEWAGHGTVHCDAYPGGICDEPNGKGAGVGLPDNGWHVWRVEWDRRADNWADEVLTWYLDGNRFHSLAGWQVGWDVWQSLAAKPLFFILNVAVGGGWPGAPNSDTWDWYGNMMEIADAFLDPDPARDDDIPNPIAVSILVENTLRESKREGEEDGGDAETESEDESEDEDACKKLATGWRLKMKLP
;
A
#
# COMPACT_ATOMS: atom_id res chain seq x y z
N MET A 1 -14.31 -74.69 15.25
CA MET A 1 -15.08 -74.25 14.07
C MET A 1 -14.09 -73.54 13.16
N ALA A 2 -13.41 -74.29 12.27
CA ALA A 2 -13.72 -74.41 10.83
C ALA A 2 -13.65 -73.04 10.11
N ALA A 3 -12.51 -72.66 9.53
CA ALA A 3 -12.06 -72.86 8.12
C ALA A 3 -12.64 -71.76 7.19
N VAL A 4 -11.99 -71.12 6.19
CA VAL A 4 -11.00 -71.47 5.13
C VAL A 4 -10.38 -70.11 4.63
N SER A 5 -9.06 -69.90 4.46
CA SER A 5 -8.20 -69.96 3.21
C SER A 5 -8.87 -69.50 1.89
N ALA A 6 -8.26 -68.91 0.84
CA ALA A 6 -6.90 -68.56 0.41
C ALA A 6 -7.03 -67.55 -0.79
N ALA A 7 -6.13 -66.57 -0.96
CA ALA A 7 -5.09 -66.44 -2.00
C ALA A 7 -5.49 -66.24 -3.50
N SER A 8 -4.81 -65.24 -4.10
CA SER A 8 -4.29 -65.13 -5.49
C SER A 8 -5.21 -64.67 -6.64
N MET A 9 -4.81 -63.61 -7.36
CA MET A 9 -4.36 -63.66 -8.78
C MET A 9 -4.31 -62.25 -9.44
N VAL A 10 -3.14 -61.91 -10.00
CA VAL A 10 -2.87 -60.98 -11.11
C VAL A 10 -2.14 -61.88 -12.13
N PRO A 11 -2.30 -61.83 -13.50
CA PRO A 11 -2.18 -60.60 -14.31
C PRO A 11 -2.93 -60.55 -15.68
N SER A 12 -2.71 -59.43 -16.38
CA SER A 12 -2.41 -59.30 -17.83
C SER A 12 -3.46 -58.69 -18.79
N THR A 13 -2.99 -57.60 -19.43
CA THR A 13 -3.08 -57.23 -20.86
C THR A 13 -4.43 -57.05 -21.55
N VAL A 14 -4.68 -55.83 -22.04
CA VAL A 14 -5.13 -55.60 -23.43
C VAL A 14 -4.37 -54.41 -24.02
N ASP A 15 -3.82 -54.63 -25.21
CA ASP A 15 -3.00 -53.75 -26.04
C ASP A 15 -3.83 -53.10 -27.16
N ASN A 16 -3.40 -51.90 -27.55
CA ASN A 16 -3.55 -51.10 -28.78
C ASN A 16 -4.70 -51.36 -29.78
N THR A 17 -5.34 -50.27 -30.23
CA THR A 17 -5.14 -49.69 -31.59
C THR A 17 -6.13 -48.57 -31.90
N VAL A 18 -5.65 -47.33 -32.08
CA VAL A 18 -5.96 -46.49 -33.27
C VAL A 18 -4.76 -45.56 -33.50
N ALA A 19 -3.95 -45.88 -34.51
CA ALA A 19 -2.98 -44.99 -35.12
C ALA A 19 -3.37 -44.79 -36.58
N ARG A 20 -3.59 -43.53 -37.02
CA ARG A 20 -3.45 -42.93 -38.37
C ARG A 20 -3.52 -41.40 -38.17
N ASN A 21 -2.71 -40.51 -38.72
CA ASN A 21 -1.70 -40.53 -39.78
C ASN A 21 -0.71 -39.36 -39.57
N PHE A 22 0.50 -39.54 -40.10
CA PHE A 22 1.59 -38.57 -40.21
C PHE A 22 1.28 -37.37 -41.11
N THR A 23 1.90 -36.22 -40.80
CA THR A 23 2.74 -35.46 -41.76
C THR A 23 3.77 -34.63 -41.00
N SER A 24 5.05 -34.90 -41.21
CA SER A 24 6.16 -34.00 -40.87
C SER A 24 6.40 -33.01 -42.00
N VAL A 25 6.60 -31.72 -41.72
CA VAL A 25 7.63 -30.86 -42.36
C VAL A 25 7.86 -29.65 -41.46
N GLY A 26 9.11 -29.24 -41.25
CA GLY A 26 9.40 -27.92 -40.68
C GLY A 26 10.64 -27.88 -39.79
N ASN A 27 11.81 -28.06 -40.40
CA ASN A 27 13.10 -27.85 -39.79
C ASN A 27 13.36 -26.33 -39.80
N GLU A 28 13.23 -25.64 -38.66
CA GLU A 28 13.77 -24.29 -38.52
C GLU A 28 14.71 -24.19 -37.32
N THR A 29 15.92 -23.76 -37.66
CA THR A 29 17.08 -23.46 -36.85
C THR A 29 16.77 -22.46 -35.75
N ARG A 30 17.03 -22.85 -34.49
CA ARG A 30 16.96 -21.97 -33.33
C ARG A 30 18.20 -21.06 -33.30
N THR A 31 18.04 -19.78 -33.61
CA THR A 31 19.04 -18.74 -33.29
C THR A 31 18.81 -18.20 -31.87
N PRO A 32 19.87 -17.88 -31.10
CA PRO A 32 19.74 -17.31 -29.77
C PRO A 32 19.92 -15.79 -29.83
N GLU A 33 18.84 -15.04 -29.64
CA GLU A 33 18.77 -13.69 -29.06
C GLU A 33 17.42 -13.11 -29.45
N GLU A 34 16.44 -13.28 -28.57
CA GLU A 34 15.32 -12.35 -28.52
C GLU A 34 15.33 -11.79 -27.12
N THR A 35 15.82 -10.56 -27.02
CA THR A 35 15.79 -9.73 -25.82
C THR A 35 14.32 -9.59 -25.43
N LEU A 36 13.89 -10.35 -24.42
CA LEU A 36 12.55 -10.25 -23.87
C LEU A 36 12.35 -8.82 -23.36
N HIS A 37 11.52 -8.07 -24.07
CA HIS A 37 11.00 -6.80 -23.61
C HIS A 37 10.11 -7.06 -22.38
N VAL A 38 10.62 -6.64 -21.23
CA VAL A 38 9.96 -6.63 -19.92
C VAL A 38 9.01 -5.44 -19.91
N ASP A 39 7.80 -5.57 -20.45
CA ASP A 39 6.79 -4.48 -20.43
C ASP A 39 5.36 -4.98 -20.10
N GLU A 40 5.16 -6.22 -19.64
CA GLU A 40 3.81 -6.80 -19.52
C GLU A 40 3.48 -7.43 -18.16
N TRP A 41 4.06 -6.95 -17.05
CA TRP A 41 3.97 -7.66 -15.75
C TRP A 41 3.58 -6.81 -14.54
N ALA A 42 2.69 -5.84 -14.75
CA ALA A 42 1.83 -5.34 -13.70
C ALA A 42 0.38 -5.59 -14.14
N PRO A 43 -0.58 -5.66 -13.21
CA PRO A 43 -1.95 -5.37 -13.55
C PRO A 43 -1.97 -3.91 -13.98
N GLY A 44 -1.84 -3.69 -15.28
CA GLY A 44 -1.85 -2.37 -15.83
C GLY A 44 -3.23 -1.79 -15.62
N TYR A 45 -3.44 -1.05 -14.53
CA TYR A 45 -4.42 0.03 -14.61
C TYR A 45 -3.98 0.83 -15.83
N ALA A 46 -4.78 0.81 -16.89
CA ALA A 46 -4.43 1.50 -18.11
C ALA A 46 -4.06 2.94 -17.75
N GLY A 47 -2.83 3.34 -18.10
CA GLY A 47 -2.28 4.63 -17.72
C GLY A 47 -1.55 4.70 -16.38
N PHE A 48 -1.17 3.59 -15.73
CA PHE A 48 -0.29 3.54 -14.56
C PHE A 48 0.94 2.68 -14.80
N THR A 49 2.03 2.98 -14.09
CA THR A 49 3.26 2.19 -14.00
C THR A 49 3.50 1.78 -12.56
N THR A 50 3.81 0.50 -12.32
CA THR A 50 4.28 0.04 -11.02
C THR A 50 5.70 0.52 -10.76
N VAL A 51 5.91 1.26 -9.67
CA VAL A 51 7.23 1.84 -9.31
C VAL A 51 7.94 1.07 -8.22
N TRP A 52 7.21 0.30 -7.41
CA TRP A 52 7.77 -0.62 -6.45
C TRP A 52 6.77 -1.71 -6.13
N GLN A 53 7.30 -2.90 -5.83
CA GLN A 53 6.50 -4.01 -5.38
C GLN A 53 7.32 -5.04 -4.58
N ASP A 54 6.63 -5.83 -3.77
CA ASP A 54 7.15 -7.09 -3.25
C ASP A 54 6.12 -8.19 -3.47
N ALA A 55 6.50 -9.28 -4.15
CA ALA A 55 5.66 -10.44 -4.48
C ALA A 55 5.49 -11.45 -3.34
N PHE A 56 6.30 -11.34 -2.29
CA PHE A 56 6.43 -12.37 -1.25
C PHE A 56 6.65 -13.78 -1.81
N VAL A 57 7.36 -13.87 -2.94
CA VAL A 57 7.75 -15.14 -3.55
C VAL A 57 8.88 -15.76 -2.74
N GLY A 58 8.65 -16.98 -2.27
CA GLY A 58 9.70 -17.76 -1.62
C GLY A 58 9.19 -19.06 -1.04
N SER A 59 10.10 -19.85 -0.46
CA SER A 59 9.74 -21.14 0.13
C SER A 59 8.99 -20.96 1.46
N GLU A 60 8.18 -21.95 1.82
CA GLU A 60 7.44 -21.96 3.09
C GLU A 60 8.41 -21.74 4.25
N ARG A 61 8.00 -20.98 5.27
CA ARG A 61 8.78 -20.71 6.49
C ARG A 61 10.02 -19.83 6.29
N GLN A 62 10.28 -19.34 5.07
CA GLN A 62 11.29 -18.31 4.88
C GLN A 62 10.81 -16.97 5.39
N SER A 63 11.73 -16.12 5.82
CA SER A 63 11.44 -14.72 6.12
C SER A 63 11.20 -13.93 4.83
N PRO A 64 10.41 -12.84 4.86
CA PRO A 64 10.32 -11.91 3.74
C PRO A 64 11.69 -11.30 3.42
N ASP A 65 11.87 -10.84 2.17
CA ASP A 65 13.16 -10.30 1.72
C ASP A 65 13.57 -9.08 2.56
N THR A 66 14.66 -9.22 3.29
CA THR A 66 15.20 -8.17 4.15
C THR A 66 15.79 -6.99 3.39
N ASN A 67 15.96 -7.08 2.06
CA ASN A 67 16.25 -5.93 1.21
C ASN A 67 15.03 -5.03 1.02
N ASN A 68 13.82 -5.60 1.12
CA ASN A 68 12.56 -4.86 1.03
C ASN A 68 12.03 -4.47 2.41
N TRP A 69 12.27 -5.28 3.44
CA TRP A 69 11.63 -5.14 4.75
C TRP A 69 12.61 -5.06 5.92
N ASN A 70 12.30 -4.16 6.86
CA ASN A 70 12.81 -4.20 8.22
C ASN A 70 11.88 -5.08 9.05
N ILE A 71 12.41 -6.16 9.61
CA ILE A 71 11.67 -7.00 10.57
C ILE A 71 11.75 -6.33 11.94
N ILE A 72 10.59 -6.01 12.52
CA ILE A 72 10.51 -5.34 13.81
C ILE A 72 10.43 -6.38 14.92
N THR A 73 11.28 -6.23 15.93
CA THR A 73 11.34 -7.16 17.06
C THR A 73 11.25 -6.42 18.39
N GLY A 74 10.63 -7.04 19.39
CA GLY A 74 10.46 -6.49 20.73
C GLY A 74 9.05 -5.99 21.00
N ASN A 75 8.82 -5.58 22.25
CA ASN A 75 7.61 -4.85 22.63
C ASN A 75 7.89 -3.35 22.41
N LEU A 76 7.07 -2.70 21.59
CA LEU A 76 7.24 -1.28 21.24
C LEU A 76 6.72 -0.32 22.32
N GLY A 77 5.95 -0.81 23.29
CA GLY A 77 5.39 -0.02 24.38
C GLY A 77 4.35 1.00 23.94
N VAL A 78 3.69 0.76 22.79
CA VAL A 78 2.66 1.62 22.21
C VAL A 78 1.28 0.99 22.34
N ASN A 79 0.24 1.81 22.35
CA ASN A 79 -1.18 1.43 22.33
C ASN A 79 -1.65 0.45 23.42
N ASN A 80 -0.85 0.18 24.45
CA ASN A 80 -1.08 -0.87 25.45
C ASN A 80 -1.19 -2.29 24.84
N GLU A 81 -0.45 -2.55 23.77
CA GLU A 81 -0.35 -3.85 23.09
C GLU A 81 0.37 -4.90 23.96
N TRP A 82 -0.05 -6.17 23.85
CA TRP A 82 0.39 -7.29 24.70
C TRP A 82 1.45 -8.16 24.04
N GLN A 83 1.54 -8.15 22.71
CA GLN A 83 2.51 -8.96 21.99
C GLN A 83 3.93 -8.41 22.10
N THR A 84 4.90 -9.32 22.01
CA THR A 84 6.27 -8.98 21.61
C THR A 84 6.43 -9.34 20.14
N TYR A 85 6.74 -8.36 19.28
CA TYR A 85 6.98 -8.64 17.87
C TYR A 85 8.25 -9.48 17.68
N ARG A 86 8.22 -10.42 16.75
CA ARG A 86 9.34 -11.31 16.41
C ARG A 86 9.32 -11.61 14.91
N GLY A 87 10.51 -11.83 14.35
CA GLY A 87 10.63 -12.55 13.09
C GLY A 87 10.54 -14.06 13.31
N GLY A 88 10.89 -14.82 12.29
CA GLY A 88 10.85 -16.28 12.35
C GLY A 88 9.50 -16.83 11.92
N TRP A 89 9.52 -18.11 11.54
CA TRP A 89 8.43 -18.72 10.78
C TRP A 89 7.12 -18.83 11.55
N GLU A 90 7.19 -18.87 12.88
CA GLU A 90 6.02 -18.92 13.74
C GLU A 90 5.18 -17.64 13.67
N ASN A 91 5.80 -16.48 13.42
CA ASN A 91 5.13 -15.18 13.47
C ASN A 91 5.10 -14.44 12.14
N LEU A 92 6.09 -14.66 11.28
CA LEU A 92 6.32 -13.91 10.06
C LEU A 92 7.02 -14.78 9.02
N GLN A 93 6.26 -15.31 8.07
CA GLN A 93 6.79 -16.21 7.05
C GLN A 93 6.19 -16.02 5.66
N LEU A 94 6.93 -16.42 4.66
CA LEU A 94 6.39 -16.74 3.34
C LEU A 94 5.63 -18.06 3.41
N SER A 95 4.53 -18.15 2.67
CA SER A 95 3.65 -19.33 2.64
C SER A 95 4.18 -20.49 1.80
N GLY A 96 5.24 -20.29 1.02
CA GLY A 96 5.70 -21.25 0.01
C GLY A 96 5.19 -20.98 -1.40
N GLY A 97 4.41 -19.91 -1.57
CA GLY A 97 4.03 -19.33 -2.86
C GLY A 97 4.38 -17.85 -2.90
N SER A 98 3.38 -17.00 -3.17
CA SER A 98 3.50 -15.54 -3.31
C SER A 98 2.73 -14.79 -2.22
N THR A 99 2.77 -15.26 -0.97
CA THR A 99 2.09 -14.60 0.14
C THR A 99 2.96 -14.52 1.40
N LEU A 100 2.76 -13.45 2.16
CA LEU A 100 3.30 -13.25 3.51
C LEU A 100 2.22 -13.58 4.54
N GLN A 101 2.57 -14.36 5.55
CA GLN A 101 1.71 -14.69 6.68
C GLN A 101 2.26 -14.03 7.95
N ILE A 102 1.40 -13.25 8.62
CA ILE A 102 1.65 -12.66 9.93
C ILE A 102 0.74 -13.34 10.95
N VAL A 103 1.33 -14.06 11.90
CA VAL A 103 0.60 -14.99 12.77
C VAL A 103 0.83 -14.63 14.24
N PRO A 104 -0.23 -14.28 15.00
CA PRO A 104 -0.12 -14.11 16.44
C PRO A 104 -0.05 -15.47 17.13
N VAL A 105 0.91 -15.67 18.04
CA VAL A 105 1.20 -16.97 18.68
C VAL A 105 1.40 -16.80 20.17
N ILE A 106 0.95 -17.76 20.99
CA ILE A 106 1.33 -17.83 22.39
C ILE A 106 2.61 -18.67 22.53
N ALA A 107 3.72 -18.02 22.87
CA ALA A 107 5.00 -18.66 23.15
C ALA A 107 5.37 -18.44 24.62
N ASN A 108 5.53 -19.52 25.39
CA ASN A 108 5.85 -19.48 26.83
C ASN A 108 4.85 -18.64 27.66
N GLY A 109 3.56 -18.71 27.34
CA GLY A 109 2.50 -17.97 28.03
C GLY A 109 2.47 -16.47 27.73
N GLN A 110 3.18 -16.01 26.70
CA GLN A 110 3.17 -14.63 26.23
C GLN A 110 2.78 -14.56 24.76
N TRP A 111 2.03 -13.52 24.39
CA TRP A 111 1.72 -13.24 23.00
C TRP A 111 2.96 -12.78 22.24
N THR A 112 3.11 -13.30 21.03
CA THR A 112 4.09 -12.93 20.02
C THR A 112 3.39 -12.72 18.70
N SER A 113 3.93 -11.90 17.82
CA SER A 113 3.37 -11.67 16.49
C SER A 113 4.42 -11.09 15.54
N GLY A 114 4.08 -10.89 14.27
CA GLY A 114 4.95 -10.28 13.28
C GLY A 114 4.62 -8.80 13.03
N ARG A 115 5.66 -8.03 12.73
CA ARG A 115 5.58 -6.68 12.16
C ARG A 115 6.74 -6.47 11.19
N VAL A 116 6.43 -5.94 10.02
CA VAL A 116 7.43 -5.52 9.03
C VAL A 116 7.18 -4.09 8.57
N GLU A 117 8.26 -3.38 8.29
CA GLU A 117 8.22 -2.03 7.74
C GLU A 117 9.03 -1.96 6.45
N SER A 118 8.51 -1.35 5.40
CA SER A 118 9.25 -1.27 4.14
C SER A 118 10.51 -0.42 4.31
N ARG A 119 11.61 -0.88 3.72
CA ARG A 119 12.83 -0.08 3.48
C ARG A 119 12.61 0.88 2.32
N TYR A 120 11.81 0.48 1.34
CA TYR A 120 11.36 1.37 0.28
C TYR A 120 10.51 2.49 0.88
N THR A 121 10.81 3.71 0.45
CA THR A 121 10.03 4.90 0.74
C THR A 121 9.55 5.51 -0.58
N PHE A 122 8.38 6.13 -0.56
CA PHE A 122 7.82 6.81 -1.73
C PHE A 122 7.22 8.15 -1.33
N THR A 123 7.18 9.08 -2.26
CA THR A 123 6.47 10.36 -2.12
C THR A 123 5.43 10.42 -3.22
N PRO A 124 4.13 10.57 -2.91
CA PRO A 124 3.10 10.76 -3.93
C PRO A 124 3.43 11.96 -4.83
N GLN A 125 3.47 11.72 -6.14
CA GLN A 125 3.96 12.71 -7.10
C GLN A 125 2.93 13.82 -7.32
N ASP A 126 3.43 15.06 -7.35
CA ASP A 126 2.63 16.23 -7.71
C ASP A 126 2.11 16.11 -9.15
N GLY A 127 0.87 16.55 -9.40
CA GLY A 127 0.27 16.53 -10.74
C GLY A 127 -0.12 15.15 -11.28
N ARG A 128 -0.09 14.10 -10.44
CA ARG A 128 -0.40 12.71 -10.82
C ARG A 128 -1.29 12.02 -9.78
N VAL A 129 -1.89 10.91 -10.19
CA VAL A 129 -2.44 9.93 -9.25
C VAL A 129 -1.36 8.93 -8.80
N THR A 130 -1.24 8.70 -7.49
CA THR A 130 -0.42 7.63 -6.89
C THR A 130 -1.33 6.66 -6.14
N ARG A 131 -1.11 5.35 -6.28
CA ARG A 131 -1.87 4.28 -5.62
C ARG A 131 -0.97 3.40 -4.78
N ALA A 132 -1.39 3.11 -3.55
CA ALA A 132 -0.82 2.08 -2.70
C ALA A 132 -1.86 1.02 -2.37
N GLU A 133 -1.58 -0.24 -2.63
CA GLU A 133 -2.54 -1.32 -2.42
C GLU A 133 -1.90 -2.66 -2.00
N ALA A 134 -2.73 -3.49 -1.37
CA ALA A 134 -2.41 -4.88 -1.02
C ALA A 134 -3.70 -5.73 -1.03
N LYS A 135 -3.60 -7.02 -1.36
CA LYS A 135 -4.68 -7.98 -1.07
C LYS A 135 -4.45 -8.63 0.27
N LEU A 136 -5.49 -8.65 1.07
CA LEU A 136 -5.41 -9.15 2.44
C LEU A 136 -6.53 -10.14 2.65
N ARG A 137 -6.24 -11.22 3.37
CA ARG A 137 -7.25 -12.07 4.01
C ARG A 137 -6.96 -12.21 5.49
N PHE A 138 -7.96 -12.61 6.23
CA PHE A 138 -7.88 -12.85 7.67
C PHE A 138 -8.07 -14.33 7.98
N GLY A 139 -7.52 -14.78 9.10
CA GLY A 139 -7.77 -16.15 9.55
C GLY A 139 -9.25 -16.42 9.89
N ASP A 140 -9.67 -17.68 9.76
CA ASP A 140 -11.06 -18.11 9.87
C ASP A 140 -11.51 -18.53 11.28
N ALA A 141 -10.83 -18.07 12.34
CA ALA A 141 -11.35 -18.27 13.69
C ALA A 141 -12.77 -17.69 13.82
N PRO A 142 -13.65 -18.28 14.65
CA PRO A 142 -14.94 -17.67 14.95
C PRO A 142 -14.75 -16.28 15.59
N SER A 143 -15.71 -15.37 15.41
CA SER A 143 -15.63 -14.00 15.95
C SER A 143 -15.41 -13.96 17.46
N GLY A 144 -16.01 -14.89 18.21
CA GLY A 144 -15.79 -15.03 19.66
C GLY A 144 -14.36 -15.35 20.07
N ASN A 145 -13.53 -15.84 19.13
CA ASN A 145 -12.13 -16.22 19.35
C ASN A 145 -11.15 -15.16 18.83
N LYS A 146 -11.64 -13.99 18.41
CA LYS A 146 -10.86 -12.88 17.85
C LYS A 146 -10.65 -11.72 18.82
N GLN A 147 -11.18 -11.78 20.04
CA GLN A 147 -11.03 -10.73 21.04
C GLN A 147 -9.54 -10.36 21.23
N GLY A 148 -9.20 -9.09 21.15
CA GLY A 148 -7.84 -8.56 21.25
C GLY A 148 -7.04 -8.60 19.95
N ILE A 149 -7.49 -9.24 18.87
CA ILE A 149 -6.73 -9.35 17.62
C ILE A 149 -6.90 -8.09 16.76
N TRP A 150 -5.80 -7.52 16.29
CA TRP A 150 -5.76 -6.25 15.55
C TRP A 150 -4.78 -6.29 14.37
N PRO A 151 -5.18 -6.87 13.22
CA PRO A 151 -4.44 -6.76 11.96
C PRO A 151 -4.49 -5.33 11.39
N ALA A 152 -3.38 -4.89 10.79
CA ALA A 152 -3.26 -3.57 10.18
C ALA A 152 -2.36 -3.58 8.93
N PHE A 153 -2.83 -2.89 7.89
CA PHE A 153 -2.05 -2.44 6.73
C PHE A 153 -2.12 -0.91 6.67
N TRP A 154 -0.98 -0.27 6.84
CA TRP A 154 -0.92 1.16 7.09
C TRP A 154 0.40 1.76 6.60
N ILE A 155 0.43 3.08 6.56
CA ILE A 155 1.48 3.87 5.94
C ILE A 155 1.85 4.99 6.90
N MET A 156 3.15 5.22 7.08
CA MET A 156 3.66 6.21 8.01
C MET A 156 4.66 7.13 7.33
N GLY A 157 4.68 8.40 7.73
CA GLY A 157 5.70 9.33 7.24
C GLY A 157 7.09 8.94 7.74
N ASP A 158 8.04 8.80 6.80
CA ASP A 158 9.43 8.40 7.06
C ASP A 158 10.15 9.37 8.01
N SER A 159 9.65 10.60 8.12
CA SER A 159 10.13 11.60 9.09
C SER A 159 10.14 11.09 10.54
N ILE A 160 9.34 10.08 10.90
CA ILE A 160 9.40 9.44 12.21
C ILE A 160 10.76 8.79 12.49
N ARG A 161 11.39 8.20 11.46
CA ARG A 161 12.74 7.62 11.52
C ARG A 161 13.83 8.69 11.68
N GLN A 162 13.46 9.95 11.43
CA GLN A 162 14.31 11.14 11.50
C GLN A 162 14.03 11.96 12.78
N GLY A 163 13.15 11.47 13.67
CA GLY A 163 12.89 12.06 14.98
C GLY A 163 11.64 12.95 15.07
N VAL A 164 10.87 13.10 13.99
CA VAL A 164 9.52 13.70 14.08
C VAL A 164 8.63 12.78 14.90
N ARG A 165 7.89 13.32 15.87
CA ARG A 165 7.04 12.52 16.76
C ARG A 165 5.65 12.34 16.17
N TRP A 166 5.06 11.18 16.42
CA TRP A 166 3.64 10.95 16.17
C TRP A 166 2.79 11.95 16.98
N PRO A 167 1.69 12.49 16.41
CA PRO A 167 1.14 12.21 15.08
C PRO A 167 1.68 13.14 13.98
N LYS A 168 2.64 14.03 14.27
CA LYS A 168 3.15 15.04 13.31
C LYS A 168 3.86 14.46 12.09
N ASN A 169 4.35 13.23 12.17
CA ASN A 169 4.94 12.56 11.01
C ASN A 169 3.89 12.20 9.95
N GLY A 170 2.60 12.19 10.28
CA GLY A 170 1.55 11.69 9.40
C GLY A 170 1.48 10.17 9.40
N GLU A 171 0.25 9.66 9.43
CA GLU A 171 -0.09 8.24 9.41
C GLU A 171 -1.40 8.06 8.64
N ILE A 172 -1.45 7.02 7.82
CA ILE A 172 -2.54 6.68 6.92
C ILE A 172 -2.79 5.18 7.08
N ASP A 173 -3.86 4.85 7.79
CA ASP A 173 -4.31 3.48 7.96
C ASP A 173 -5.15 3.10 6.74
N VAL A 174 -4.62 2.18 5.93
CA VAL A 174 -5.30 1.73 4.71
C VAL A 174 -6.38 0.70 5.07
N MET A 175 -6.06 -0.15 6.05
CA MET A 175 -6.97 -1.11 6.65
C MET A 175 -6.54 -1.38 8.09
N GLU A 176 -7.48 -1.19 9.01
CA GLU A 176 -7.45 -1.78 10.34
C GLU A 176 -8.73 -2.57 10.60
N ARG A 177 -8.62 -3.62 11.41
CA ARG A 177 -9.77 -4.37 11.90
C ARG A 177 -9.49 -4.82 13.32
N VAL A 178 -10.47 -4.71 14.21
CA VAL A 178 -10.34 -5.19 15.59
C VAL A 178 -11.35 -6.27 15.92
N ASN A 179 -10.96 -7.21 16.78
CA ASN A 179 -11.86 -8.20 17.38
C ASN A 179 -12.63 -9.07 16.38
N GLY A 180 -12.16 -9.16 15.13
CA GLY A 180 -12.86 -9.90 14.08
C GLY A 180 -14.19 -9.29 13.65
N GLU A 181 -14.41 -8.00 13.88
CA GLU A 181 -15.61 -7.31 13.45
C GLU A 181 -15.85 -7.44 11.94
N TRP A 182 -17.10 -7.39 11.48
CA TRP A 182 -17.43 -7.40 10.05
C TRP A 182 -17.30 -6.00 9.42
N ALA A 183 -16.23 -5.30 9.79
CA ALA A 183 -15.87 -3.99 9.29
C ALA A 183 -14.34 -3.86 9.22
N GLY A 184 -13.86 -3.04 8.31
CA GLY A 184 -12.51 -2.50 8.38
C GLY A 184 -12.57 -0.97 8.40
N HIS A 185 -11.48 -0.35 8.83
CA HIS A 185 -11.38 1.08 9.05
C HIS A 185 -10.21 1.66 8.26
N GLY A 186 -10.45 2.82 7.65
CA GLY A 186 -9.41 3.63 7.03
C GLY A 186 -9.38 4.99 7.71
N THR A 187 -8.19 5.41 8.17
CA THR A 187 -8.03 6.55 9.08
C THR A 187 -6.77 7.33 8.73
N VAL A 188 -6.76 8.63 9.07
CA VAL A 188 -5.56 9.45 9.13
C VAL A 188 -5.33 9.90 10.57
N HIS A 189 -4.08 9.79 11.00
CA HIS A 189 -3.58 10.42 12.22
C HIS A 189 -2.57 11.54 11.88
N CYS A 190 -2.74 12.70 12.50
CA CYS A 190 -1.96 13.90 12.19
C CYS A 190 -1.92 14.98 13.30
N ASP A 191 -1.08 16.00 13.08
CA ASP A 191 -1.03 17.26 13.84
C ASP A 191 -0.63 17.16 15.33
N ALA A 192 -1.54 16.84 16.24
CA ALA A 192 -1.28 16.91 17.68
C ALA A 192 -2.09 15.87 18.47
N TYR A 193 -1.46 15.31 19.50
CA TYR A 193 -2.11 14.41 20.46
C TYR A 193 -2.08 15.01 21.88
N PRO A 194 -3.21 15.00 22.62
CA PRO A 194 -4.56 14.68 22.14
C PRO A 194 -5.17 15.83 21.31
N GLY A 195 -6.18 15.52 20.49
CA GLY A 195 -6.93 16.50 19.70
C GLY A 195 -6.27 16.84 18.36
N GLY A 196 -5.94 18.13 18.16
CA GLY A 196 -5.45 18.61 16.87
C GLY A 196 -6.50 18.53 15.76
N ILE A 197 -6.10 18.88 14.53
CA ILE A 197 -7.03 18.89 13.40
C ILE A 197 -7.56 17.48 13.09
N CYS A 198 -6.81 16.42 13.42
CA CYS A 198 -7.22 15.03 13.21
C CYS A 198 -8.06 14.40 14.34
N ASP A 199 -8.36 15.10 15.44
CA ASP A 199 -9.12 14.55 16.58
C ASP A 199 -8.48 13.33 17.24
N GLU A 200 -7.20 13.44 17.59
CA GLU A 200 -6.43 12.36 18.17
C GLU A 200 -6.86 11.97 19.59
N PRO A 201 -6.90 10.67 19.94
CA PRO A 201 -6.41 9.51 19.17
C PRO A 201 -7.41 8.91 18.17
N ASN A 202 -8.59 9.49 17.95
CA ASN A 202 -9.59 8.87 17.07
C ASN A 202 -9.17 8.95 15.59
N GLY A 203 -8.47 10.02 15.21
CA GLY A 203 -8.12 10.29 13.82
C GLY A 203 -9.33 10.72 12.97
N LYS A 204 -9.07 10.98 11.69
CA LYS A 204 -10.12 11.19 10.69
C LYS A 204 -10.26 9.96 9.82
N GLY A 205 -11.34 9.23 9.99
CA GLY A 205 -11.56 7.99 9.25
C GLY A 205 -13.02 7.66 9.02
N ALA A 206 -13.23 6.51 8.38
CA ALA A 206 -14.52 5.87 8.24
C ALA A 206 -14.37 4.35 8.21
N GLY A 207 -15.42 3.65 8.66
CA GLY A 207 -15.53 2.20 8.54
C GLY A 207 -16.22 1.78 7.24
N VAL A 208 -15.91 0.58 6.77
CA VAL A 208 -16.56 -0.10 5.64
C VAL A 208 -16.89 -1.54 6.04
N GLY A 209 -18.05 -2.04 5.63
CA GLY A 209 -18.46 -3.42 5.93
C GLY A 209 -17.59 -4.44 5.18
N LEU A 210 -17.20 -5.51 5.86
CA LEU A 210 -16.48 -6.65 5.27
C LEU A 210 -17.44 -7.81 5.02
N PRO A 211 -17.50 -8.37 3.80
CA PRO A 211 -18.45 -9.44 3.47
C PRO A 211 -18.02 -10.79 4.04
N ASP A 212 -16.71 -11.05 4.11
CA ASP A 212 -16.13 -12.28 4.64
C ASP A 212 -14.67 -12.06 5.11
N ASN A 213 -13.97 -13.13 5.50
CA ASN A 213 -12.56 -13.10 5.91
C ASN A 213 -11.60 -13.37 4.74
N GLY A 214 -12.14 -13.55 3.53
CA GLY A 214 -11.41 -13.90 2.33
C GLY A 214 -10.56 -12.75 1.80
N TRP A 215 -10.13 -12.92 0.54
CA TRP A 215 -9.19 -12.02 -0.09
C TRP A 215 -9.88 -10.75 -0.60
N HIS A 216 -9.51 -9.61 -0.01
CA HIS A 216 -10.01 -8.29 -0.39
C HIS A 216 -8.86 -7.34 -0.72
N VAL A 217 -9.09 -6.45 -1.69
CA VAL A 217 -8.13 -5.42 -2.09
C VAL A 217 -8.37 -4.16 -1.30
N TRP A 218 -7.36 -3.74 -0.54
CA TRP A 218 -7.37 -2.49 0.20
C TRP A 218 -6.43 -1.49 -0.47
N ARG A 219 -6.92 -0.29 -0.74
CA ARG A 219 -6.14 0.74 -1.44
C ARG A 219 -6.35 2.12 -0.85
N VAL A 220 -5.27 2.90 -0.86
CA VAL A 220 -5.33 4.37 -0.85
C VAL A 220 -4.82 4.96 -2.15
N GLU A 221 -5.41 6.09 -2.55
CA GLU A 221 -5.07 6.84 -3.74
C GLU A 221 -4.88 8.32 -3.39
N TRP A 222 -3.73 8.87 -3.77
CA TRP A 222 -3.48 10.30 -3.74
C TRP A 222 -3.75 10.85 -5.15
N ASP A 223 -4.83 11.61 -5.31
CA ASP A 223 -5.06 12.41 -6.51
C ASP A 223 -4.50 13.81 -6.28
N ARG A 224 -3.27 14.02 -6.78
CA ARG A 224 -2.55 15.30 -6.66
C ARG A 224 -2.60 16.12 -7.96
N ARG A 225 -3.62 15.92 -8.80
CA ARG A 225 -3.73 16.58 -10.13
C ARG A 225 -4.28 18.00 -10.07
N ALA A 226 -4.92 18.38 -8.97
CA ALA A 226 -5.45 19.72 -8.78
C ALA A 226 -4.32 20.77 -8.82
N ASP A 227 -4.59 21.98 -9.34
CA ASP A 227 -3.59 23.07 -9.35
C ASP A 227 -3.30 23.61 -7.94
N ASN A 228 -4.24 23.41 -7.02
CA ASN A 228 -4.15 23.85 -5.66
C ASN A 228 -4.14 22.62 -4.74
N TRP A 229 -3.10 22.53 -3.90
CA TRP A 229 -2.95 21.46 -2.91
C TRP A 229 -4.20 21.27 -2.04
N ALA A 230 -4.94 22.37 -1.80
CA ALA A 230 -6.14 22.35 -0.99
C ALA A 230 -7.24 21.46 -1.60
N ASP A 231 -7.26 21.32 -2.93
CA ASP A 231 -8.25 20.53 -3.68
C ASP A 231 -7.73 19.12 -4.04
N GLU A 232 -6.48 18.78 -3.70
CA GLU A 232 -5.97 17.41 -3.80
C GLU A 232 -6.69 16.49 -2.80
N VAL A 233 -6.82 15.21 -3.12
CA VAL A 233 -7.63 14.26 -2.35
C VAL A 233 -6.90 12.95 -2.11
N LEU A 234 -6.93 12.48 -0.85
CA LEU A 234 -6.57 11.12 -0.45
C LEU A 234 -7.85 10.29 -0.32
N THR A 235 -7.92 9.14 -0.99
CA THR A 235 -9.15 8.34 -1.08
C THR A 235 -8.89 6.87 -0.74
N TRP A 236 -9.76 6.26 0.08
CA TRP A 236 -9.69 4.84 0.46
C TRP A 236 -10.70 4.01 -0.31
N TYR A 237 -10.30 2.79 -0.65
CA TYR A 237 -11.10 1.82 -1.39
C TYR A 237 -11.02 0.43 -0.77
N LEU A 238 -12.16 -0.28 -0.81
CA LEU A 238 -12.28 -1.73 -0.60
C LEU A 238 -12.83 -2.35 -1.88
N ASP A 239 -12.09 -3.28 -2.48
CA ASP A 239 -12.45 -3.96 -3.74
C ASP A 239 -12.86 -2.96 -4.85
N GLY A 240 -12.11 -1.85 -4.94
CA GLY A 240 -12.36 -0.78 -5.91
C GLY A 240 -13.51 0.16 -5.55
N ASN A 241 -14.27 -0.09 -4.48
CA ASN A 241 -15.34 0.78 -4.02
C ASN A 241 -14.81 1.80 -3.01
N ARG A 242 -15.02 3.10 -3.30
CA ARG A 242 -14.63 4.17 -2.37
C ARG A 242 -15.47 4.10 -1.10
N PHE A 243 -14.84 4.16 0.06
CA PHE A 243 -15.54 4.27 1.35
C PHE A 243 -15.14 5.48 2.20
N HIS A 244 -13.97 6.09 1.94
CA HIS A 244 -13.52 7.30 2.64
C HIS A 244 -12.73 8.23 1.72
N SER A 245 -12.67 9.52 2.06
CA SER A 245 -11.83 10.51 1.39
C SER A 245 -11.51 11.70 2.30
N LEU A 246 -10.33 12.27 2.12
CA LEU A 246 -9.84 13.45 2.82
C LEU A 246 -9.20 14.41 1.80
N ALA A 247 -9.72 15.63 1.70
CA ALA A 247 -9.16 16.69 0.87
C ALA A 247 -8.15 17.55 1.65
N GLY A 248 -7.16 18.12 0.96
CA GLY A 248 -6.11 18.93 1.58
C GLY A 248 -6.63 20.09 2.43
N TRP A 249 -7.65 20.80 1.97
CA TRP A 249 -8.25 21.93 2.69
C TRP A 249 -8.79 21.55 4.09
N GLN A 250 -9.13 20.28 4.30
CA GLN A 250 -9.66 19.79 5.58
C GLN A 250 -8.60 19.71 6.68
N VAL A 251 -7.31 19.70 6.32
CA VAL A 251 -6.20 19.49 7.25
C VAL A 251 -5.13 20.59 7.22
N GLY A 252 -5.15 21.47 6.22
CA GLY A 252 -4.14 22.52 6.09
C GLY A 252 -2.82 22.00 5.48
N TRP A 253 -2.01 22.91 4.95
CA TRP A 253 -0.83 22.55 4.15
C TRP A 253 0.22 21.77 4.95
N ASP A 254 0.50 22.19 6.18
CA ASP A 254 1.56 21.58 7.00
C ASP A 254 1.29 20.11 7.35
N VAL A 255 0.01 19.74 7.48
CA VAL A 255 -0.43 18.35 7.63
C VAL A 255 -0.50 17.66 6.28
N TRP A 256 -1.09 18.30 5.27
CA TRP A 256 -1.23 17.70 3.94
C TRP A 256 0.12 17.22 3.39
N GLN A 257 1.18 18.02 3.54
CA GLN A 257 2.51 17.63 3.11
C GLN A 257 3.03 16.36 3.82
N SER A 258 2.69 16.10 5.09
CA SER A 258 3.16 14.89 5.80
C SER A 258 2.42 13.65 5.34
N LEU A 259 1.22 13.81 4.76
CA LEU A 259 0.38 12.73 4.26
C LEU A 259 0.57 12.49 2.75
N ALA A 260 0.96 13.50 1.98
CA ALA A 260 0.91 13.46 0.51
C ALA A 260 2.15 14.01 -0.23
N ALA A 261 3.01 14.80 0.42
CA ALA A 261 4.13 15.47 -0.24
C ALA A 261 5.50 15.25 0.43
N LYS A 262 5.60 14.27 1.33
CA LYS A 262 6.83 13.83 1.99
C LYS A 262 6.98 12.31 1.88
N PRO A 263 8.19 11.77 2.10
CA PRO A 263 8.40 10.33 2.00
C PRO A 263 7.59 9.55 3.04
N LEU A 264 6.97 8.46 2.57
CA LEU A 264 6.13 7.52 3.30
C LEU A 264 6.69 6.09 3.17
N PHE A 265 6.36 5.21 4.11
CA PHE A 265 6.70 3.77 4.06
C PHE A 265 5.55 2.90 4.57
N PHE A 266 5.52 1.62 4.16
CA PHE A 266 4.50 0.65 4.54
C PHE A 266 4.79 -0.01 5.87
N ILE A 267 3.72 -0.38 6.56
CA ILE A 267 3.76 -1.20 7.75
C ILE A 267 2.67 -2.29 7.64
N LEU A 268 3.06 -3.52 7.95
CA LEU A 268 2.17 -4.68 8.06
C LEU A 268 2.37 -5.32 9.43
N ASN A 269 1.29 -5.54 10.18
CA ASN A 269 1.35 -6.25 11.45
C ASN A 269 0.02 -6.89 11.84
N VAL A 270 0.11 -7.77 12.84
CA VAL A 270 -1.04 -8.18 13.66
C VAL A 270 -0.69 -7.88 15.11
N ALA A 271 -1.28 -6.85 15.68
CA ALA A 271 -1.19 -6.57 17.11
C ALA A 271 -2.14 -7.50 17.91
N VAL A 272 -1.83 -7.67 19.19
CA VAL A 272 -2.66 -8.42 20.15
C VAL A 272 -2.83 -7.59 21.41
N GLY A 273 -4.07 -7.35 21.81
CA GLY A 273 -4.39 -6.41 22.86
C GLY A 273 -4.29 -4.97 22.38
N GLY A 274 -4.56 -4.04 23.29
CA GLY A 274 -4.48 -2.61 23.03
C GLY A 274 -5.67 -1.85 23.61
N GLY A 275 -5.58 -0.53 23.60
CA GLY A 275 -6.64 0.36 24.06
C GLY A 275 -7.93 0.18 23.27
N TRP A 276 -7.83 0.02 21.95
CA TRP A 276 -8.98 -0.13 21.06
C TRP A 276 -9.57 -1.55 21.03
N PRO A 277 -8.82 -2.62 20.69
CA PRO A 277 -9.40 -3.96 20.69
C PRO A 277 -9.73 -4.46 22.11
N GLY A 278 -9.10 -3.90 23.15
CA GLY A 278 -9.13 -4.45 24.51
C GLY A 278 -8.22 -5.67 24.64
N ALA A 279 -8.12 -6.23 25.85
CA ALA A 279 -7.26 -7.38 26.10
C ALA A 279 -7.74 -8.65 25.36
N PRO A 280 -6.84 -9.53 24.89
CA PRO A 280 -7.22 -10.90 24.57
C PRO A 280 -7.73 -11.61 25.83
N ASN A 281 -8.61 -12.60 25.66
CA ASN A 281 -9.19 -13.37 26.76
C ASN A 281 -8.84 -14.87 26.63
N SER A 282 -9.38 -15.72 27.52
CA SER A 282 -9.11 -17.16 27.50
C SER A 282 -9.66 -17.88 26.26
N ASP A 283 -10.57 -17.26 25.54
CA ASP A 283 -11.17 -17.79 24.33
C ASP A 283 -10.45 -17.27 23.06
N THR A 284 -9.57 -16.28 23.17
CA THR A 284 -8.78 -15.78 22.02
C THR A 284 -7.85 -16.88 21.53
N TRP A 285 -8.01 -17.29 20.27
CA TRP A 285 -7.15 -18.29 19.65
C TRP A 285 -5.82 -17.69 19.21
N ASP A 286 -4.75 -18.47 19.29
CA ASP A 286 -3.50 -18.16 18.63
C ASP A 286 -3.42 -18.90 17.28
N TRP A 287 -2.31 -18.71 16.57
CA TRP A 287 -2.01 -19.37 15.30
C TRP A 287 -2.87 -18.89 14.12
N TYR A 288 -2.89 -19.67 13.02
CA TYR A 288 -3.45 -19.25 11.71
C TYR A 288 -4.92 -18.80 11.74
N GLY A 289 -5.72 -19.22 12.73
CA GLY A 289 -7.11 -18.75 12.87
C GLY A 289 -7.23 -17.23 13.05
N ASN A 290 -6.16 -16.59 13.54
CA ASN A 290 -6.08 -15.14 13.77
C ASN A 290 -4.95 -14.46 13.00
N MET A 291 -4.45 -15.09 11.93
CA MET A 291 -3.46 -14.48 11.06
C MET A 291 -4.02 -13.32 10.23
N MET A 292 -3.12 -12.51 9.71
CA MET A 292 -3.31 -11.73 8.50
C MET A 292 -2.39 -12.32 7.43
N GLU A 293 -2.94 -12.55 6.24
CA GLU A 293 -2.15 -13.01 5.11
C GLU A 293 -2.26 -12.01 3.97
N ILE A 294 -1.12 -11.72 3.36
CA ILE A 294 -0.94 -10.65 2.40
C ILE A 294 -0.48 -11.27 1.10
N ALA A 295 -1.18 -10.92 0.03
CA ALA A 295 -0.89 -11.35 -1.32
C ALA A 295 -1.11 -10.17 -2.27
N ASP A 296 -0.85 -10.42 -3.55
CA ASP A 296 -1.12 -9.44 -4.60
C ASP A 296 -2.60 -9.09 -4.65
N ALA A 297 -2.89 -7.78 -4.77
CA ALA A 297 -4.20 -7.21 -5.12
C ALA A 297 -4.92 -7.99 -6.24
N PHE A 298 -4.18 -8.70 -7.11
CA PHE A 298 -4.72 -9.35 -8.30
C PHE A 298 -4.84 -10.88 -8.26
N LEU A 299 -4.66 -11.54 -7.11
CA LEU A 299 -4.88 -12.98 -7.00
C LEU A 299 -6.36 -13.37 -6.94
N ASP A 300 -6.96 -13.89 -8.01
CA ASP A 300 -8.23 -14.66 -7.91
C ASP A 300 -7.95 -16.03 -7.25
N PRO A 301 -8.58 -16.39 -6.12
CA PRO A 301 -8.23 -17.60 -5.37
C PRO A 301 -8.94 -18.88 -5.88
N ASP A 302 -9.12 -19.06 -7.19
CA ASP A 302 -9.63 -20.34 -7.73
C ASP A 302 -8.47 -21.32 -8.01
N PRO A 303 -8.25 -22.36 -7.18
CA PRO A 303 -7.20 -23.35 -7.39
C PRO A 303 -7.46 -24.31 -8.56
N ALA A 304 -8.55 -24.14 -9.33
CA ALA A 304 -8.91 -25.00 -10.45
C ALA A 304 -8.53 -24.43 -11.84
N ARG A 305 -7.80 -23.31 -11.94
CA ARG A 305 -7.43 -22.70 -13.23
C ARG A 305 -5.92 -22.54 -13.43
N ASP A 306 -5.43 -23.37 -14.34
CA ASP A 306 -4.22 -23.29 -15.16
C ASP A 306 -2.83 -23.16 -14.53
N ASP A 307 -2.02 -24.16 -14.87
CA ASP A 307 -0.60 -24.42 -14.62
C ASP A 307 0.34 -23.49 -15.43
N ASP A 308 -0.15 -22.35 -15.95
CA ASP A 308 0.59 -21.43 -16.82
C ASP A 308 0.40 -19.93 -16.47
N ILE A 309 -0.01 -19.60 -15.24
CA ILE A 309 -0.15 -18.20 -14.80
C ILE A 309 1.21 -17.64 -14.35
N PRO A 310 1.75 -16.58 -14.98
CA PRO A 310 3.00 -15.97 -14.56
C PRO A 310 2.89 -15.35 -13.17
N ASN A 311 3.94 -15.53 -12.36
CA ASN A 311 4.03 -15.23 -10.92
C ASN A 311 3.48 -13.83 -10.49
N PRO A 312 2.53 -13.74 -9.52
CA PRO A 312 1.96 -12.46 -9.04
C PRO A 312 2.63 -11.82 -7.79
N ILE A 313 2.28 -10.56 -7.49
CA ILE A 313 3.03 -9.44 -6.83
C ILE A 313 2.32 -8.80 -5.57
N ALA A 314 2.82 -8.81 -4.33
CA ALA A 314 2.01 -8.66 -3.11
C ALA A 314 1.66 -7.26 -2.56
N VAL A 315 2.61 -6.35 -2.37
CA VAL A 315 2.35 -4.93 -2.02
C VAL A 315 2.86 -4.09 -3.18
N SER A 316 2.10 -3.10 -3.63
CA SER A 316 2.49 -2.31 -4.81
C SER A 316 2.26 -0.81 -4.66
N ILE A 317 3.13 -0.05 -5.33
CA ILE A 317 2.89 1.36 -5.65
C ILE A 317 2.80 1.53 -7.14
N LEU A 318 1.72 2.18 -7.57
CA LEU A 318 1.50 2.54 -8.97
C LEU A 318 1.38 4.05 -9.10
N VAL A 319 1.95 4.60 -10.17
CA VAL A 319 1.91 6.04 -10.49
C VAL A 319 1.34 6.22 -11.89
N GLU A 320 0.41 7.15 -12.06
CA GLU A 320 -0.19 7.48 -13.35
C GLU A 320 0.90 7.93 -14.35
N ASN A 321 0.87 7.45 -15.59
CA ASN A 321 1.90 7.62 -16.61
C ASN A 321 1.97 9.05 -17.15
N THR A 322 0.84 9.73 -17.23
CA THR A 322 0.74 11.09 -17.73
C THR A 322 0.84 12.10 -16.58
N LEU A 323 1.81 13.02 -16.67
CA LEU A 323 1.72 14.27 -15.91
C LEU A 323 0.60 15.09 -16.53
N ARG A 324 -0.14 15.82 -15.69
CA ARG A 324 -0.96 16.91 -16.20
C ARG A 324 -0.06 17.88 -17.00
N GLU A 325 -0.39 18.11 -18.27
CA GLU A 325 0.13 19.27 -18.99
C GLU A 325 -0.44 20.50 -18.29
N SER A 326 0.39 21.23 -17.54
CA SER A 326 0.00 22.54 -17.05
C SER A 326 -0.38 23.39 -18.27
N LYS A 327 -1.63 23.87 -18.32
CA LYS A 327 -1.99 24.95 -19.25
C LYS A 327 -1.19 26.18 -18.82
N ARG A 328 0.04 26.31 -19.30
CA ARG A 328 0.62 27.62 -19.59
C ARG A 328 0.12 28.02 -20.96
N GLU A 329 -1.15 28.43 -21.04
CA GLU A 329 -1.54 29.36 -22.08
C GLU A 329 -1.04 30.73 -21.60
N GLY A 330 0.18 31.08 -22.03
CA GLY A 330 0.52 32.48 -22.19
C GLY A 330 -0.42 33.02 -23.26
N GLU A 331 -1.21 34.03 -22.92
CA GLU A 331 -1.69 35.00 -23.89
C GLU A 331 -0.46 35.65 -24.51
N GLU A 332 0.06 35.05 -25.59
CA GLU A 332 0.85 35.78 -26.56
C GLU A 332 -0.12 36.60 -27.40
N ASP A 333 -0.06 37.90 -27.11
CA ASP A 333 -0.62 39.02 -27.85
C ASP A 333 -0.50 38.78 -29.37
N GLY A 334 -1.64 38.57 -30.03
CA GLY A 334 -1.74 38.50 -31.47
C GLY A 334 -1.43 39.86 -32.07
N GLY A 335 -0.18 40.03 -32.51
CA GLY A 335 0.25 41.20 -33.25
C GLY A 335 -0.46 41.30 -34.59
N ASP A 336 -1.32 42.31 -34.72
CA ASP A 336 -1.75 42.83 -36.01
C ASP A 336 -0.78 43.93 -36.47
N ALA A 337 -0.15 43.66 -37.60
CA ALA A 337 0.69 44.59 -38.33
C ALA A 337 -0.21 45.51 -39.15
N GLU A 338 -0.19 46.82 -38.85
CA GLU A 338 -0.54 47.86 -39.82
C GLU A 338 0.58 48.91 -39.88
N THR A 339 1.08 49.09 -41.09
CA THR A 339 2.02 50.11 -41.54
C THR A 339 1.29 51.37 -41.96
N GLU A 340 1.78 52.54 -41.53
CA GLU A 340 1.67 53.92 -42.07
C GLU A 340 1.76 54.86 -40.85
N SER A 341 2.36 56.04 -40.82
CA SER A 341 3.15 56.86 -41.74
C SER A 341 3.86 57.91 -40.86
N GLU A 342 4.89 58.54 -41.41
CA GLU A 342 5.65 59.65 -40.79
C GLU A 342 4.75 60.82 -40.36
N ASP A 343 5.07 61.46 -39.23
CA ASP A 343 5.00 62.92 -39.09
C ASP A 343 5.81 63.42 -37.87
N GLU A 344 6.61 64.45 -38.12
CA GLU A 344 7.41 65.22 -37.17
C GLU A 344 6.51 66.13 -36.32
N SER A 345 6.84 66.33 -35.03
CA SER A 345 7.06 67.68 -34.46
C SER A 345 7.31 67.64 -32.94
N GLU A 346 8.34 68.38 -32.59
CA GLU A 346 8.74 68.99 -31.31
C GLU A 346 7.60 69.24 -30.29
N ASP A 347 7.87 68.96 -29.01
CA ASP A 347 7.71 70.00 -27.98
C ASP A 347 8.51 69.67 -26.70
N GLU A 348 9.23 70.70 -26.25
CA GLU A 348 9.96 70.80 -25.00
C GLU A 348 8.99 70.75 -23.80
N ASP A 349 9.41 70.22 -22.65
CA ASP A 349 9.79 71.06 -21.51
C ASP A 349 10.07 70.23 -20.23
N ALA A 350 10.86 70.85 -19.38
CA ALA A 350 11.53 70.43 -18.16
C ALA A 350 10.66 69.77 -17.07
N CYS A 351 11.27 68.89 -16.26
CA CYS A 351 11.73 69.32 -14.92
C CYS A 351 12.69 68.31 -14.24
N LYS A 352 13.76 68.89 -13.70
CA LYS A 352 14.91 68.31 -13.00
C LYS A 352 14.66 68.18 -11.50
N LYS A 353 15.30 67.17 -10.88
CA LYS A 353 15.80 67.09 -9.48
C LYS A 353 14.71 66.95 -8.39
N LEU A 354 14.88 66.22 -7.28
CA LEU A 354 16.02 66.10 -6.36
C LEU A 354 15.97 64.77 -5.57
N ALA A 355 17.15 64.22 -5.29
CA ALA A 355 17.40 63.28 -4.20
C ALA A 355 17.76 64.05 -2.92
N THR A 356 17.31 63.62 -1.72
CA THR A 356 18.10 63.61 -0.46
C THR A 356 17.32 63.13 0.77
N GLY A 357 17.98 62.28 1.57
CA GLY A 357 17.75 62.04 3.02
C GLY A 357 16.48 61.24 3.33
N TRP A 358 16.43 60.28 4.25
CA TRP A 358 16.85 60.36 5.64
C TRP A 358 17.19 58.96 6.20
N ARG A 359 18.27 58.89 6.98
CA ARG A 359 18.56 57.81 7.94
C ARG A 359 17.75 58.05 9.21
N LEU A 360 17.16 57.01 9.80
CA LEU A 360 16.96 56.96 11.25
C LEU A 360 17.20 55.53 11.78
N LYS A 361 18.10 55.44 12.76
CA LYS A 361 18.34 54.28 13.63
C LYS A 361 17.24 54.21 14.69
N MET A 362 16.78 53.02 15.07
CA MET A 362 16.42 52.74 16.46
C MET A 362 16.82 51.31 16.86
N LYS A 363 17.36 51.24 18.08
CA LYS A 363 17.82 50.06 18.82
C LYS A 363 16.65 49.38 19.54
N LEU A 364 16.78 48.07 19.69
CA LEU A 364 16.10 47.20 20.66
C LEU A 364 16.37 47.64 22.11
N PRO A 365 15.52 47.22 23.05
CA PRO A 365 15.90 46.12 23.94
C PRO A 365 15.24 44.78 23.61
#